data_AF-A0AA88IK19-F1
#
_entry.id   AF-A0AA88IK19-F1
#
_cell.length_a   1.000
_cell.length_b   1.000
_cell.length_c   1.000
_cell.angle_alpha   90.00
_cell.angle_beta   90.00
_cell.angle_gamma   90.00
#
_symmetry.space_group_name_H-M   'P 1'
#
loop_
_entity.id
_entity.type
_entity.pdbx_description
1 polymer ?
#
loop_
_entity_poly.entity_id
_entity_poly.type
_entity_poly.pdbx_seq_one_letter_code
_entity_poly.pdbx_strand_id
1 'polypeptide(L)'
;MDIGEQEFRLKWNNNQPTLIAVLDRLLVNQTLVDITLAAEGQTLKAHKLVLSACSPFFHDLLSNYTGRDMVVFLKDVRFVELQALIDYMYKGEVSIAQHNLASLIQTAESLKIKGLAEPDDLSRRTPPPPPPPLHKINIVSSQSPKSEYKKVSADYPVGVPTLGVFV
;
A
#
# COMPACT_ATOMS: atom_id res chain seq x y z
N MET A 1 -9.83 -13.62 44.57
CA MET A 1 -8.58 -12.89 44.30
C MET A 1 -8.50 -12.81 42.80
N ASP A 2 -8.88 -11.66 42.23
CA ASP A 2 -8.96 -11.49 40.79
C ASP A 2 -7.53 -11.36 40.26
N ILE A 3 -7.04 -12.35 39.53
CA ILE A 3 -5.72 -12.32 38.92
C ILE A 3 -5.88 -11.42 37.71
N GLY A 4 -5.68 -10.12 37.90
CA GLY A 4 -5.80 -9.14 36.82
C GLY A 4 -4.94 -9.56 35.64
N GLU A 5 -5.59 -9.83 34.51
CA GLU A 5 -4.91 -10.24 33.28
C GLU A 5 -3.97 -9.11 32.84
N GLN A 6 -2.68 -9.44 32.67
CA GLN A 6 -1.70 -8.49 32.15
C GLN A 6 -1.78 -8.48 30.63
N GLU A 7 -2.04 -7.31 30.04
CA GLU A 7 -2.05 -7.11 28.59
C GLU A 7 -0.67 -6.65 28.09
N PHE A 8 -0.16 -7.30 27.04
CA PHE A 8 1.10 -6.93 26.39
C PHE A 8 0.83 -6.47 24.95
N ARG A 9 1.41 -5.32 24.56
CA ARG A 9 1.31 -4.77 23.20
C ARG A 9 2.60 -4.94 22.44
N LEU A 10 2.55 -5.67 21.33
CA LEU A 10 3.64 -5.80 20.37
C LEU A 10 3.40 -4.85 19.19
N LYS A 11 4.46 -4.18 18.72
CA LYS A 11 4.39 -3.30 17.56
C LYS A 11 5.49 -3.67 16.56
N TRP A 12 5.09 -3.99 15.33
CA TRP A 12 6.02 -4.08 14.22
C TRP A 12 6.22 -2.69 13.60
N ASN A 13 7.35 -2.05 13.93
CA ASN A 13 7.61 -0.65 13.56
C ASN A 13 7.68 -0.40 12.04
N ASN A 14 8.04 -1.41 11.25
CA ASN A 14 8.22 -1.29 9.80
C ASN A 14 7.10 -1.97 8.99
N ASN A 15 5.99 -2.35 9.61
CA ASN A 15 4.90 -3.05 8.93
C ASN A 15 4.39 -2.28 7.69
N GLN A 16 4.02 -1.02 7.84
CA GLN A 16 3.46 -0.19 6.76
C GLN A 16 4.41 -0.03 5.57
N PRO A 17 5.67 0.45 5.73
CA PRO A 17 6.59 0.58 4.59
C PRO A 17 6.94 -0.78 3.97
N THR A 18 7.06 -1.85 4.76
CA THR A 18 7.27 -3.20 4.23
C THR A 18 6.08 -3.66 3.38
N LEU A 19 4.85 -3.44 3.84
CA LEU A 19 3.64 -3.84 3.11
C LEU A 19 3.52 -3.10 1.77
N ILE A 20 3.76 -1.78 1.76
CA ILE A 20 3.76 -0.97 0.53
C ILE A 20 4.80 -1.51 -0.47
N ALA A 21 6.04 -1.75 -0.02
CA ALA A 21 7.08 -2.28 -0.88
C ALA A 21 6.76 -3.69 -1.42
N VAL A 22 6.07 -4.52 -0.63
CA VAL A 22 5.60 -5.84 -1.10
C VAL A 22 4.53 -5.69 -2.17
N LEU A 23 3.54 -4.80 -1.99
CA LEU A 23 2.48 -4.56 -2.98
C LEU A 23 3.03 -4.07 -4.31
N ASP A 24 4.00 -3.14 -4.28
CA ASP A 24 4.70 -2.68 -5.49
C ASP A 24 5.42 -3.83 -6.20
N ARG A 25 6.15 -4.67 -5.47
CA ARG A 25 6.81 -5.87 -6.04
C ARG A 25 5.83 -6.87 -6.64
N LEU A 26 4.66 -7.07 -6.00
CA LEU A 26 3.62 -7.95 -6.54
C LEU A 26 3.08 -7.41 -7.86
N LEU A 27 2.91 -6.09 -7.98
CA LEU A 27 2.50 -5.45 -9.23
C LEU A 27 3.55 -5.63 -10.32
N VAL A 28 4.83 -5.32 -10.02
CA VAL A 28 5.93 -5.46 -10.99
C VAL A 28 6.06 -6.89 -11.48
N ASN A 29 5.92 -7.86 -10.58
CA ASN A 29 5.99 -9.29 -10.92
C ASN A 29 4.69 -9.85 -11.53
N GLN A 30 3.64 -9.03 -11.64
CA GLN A 30 2.32 -9.45 -12.13
C GLN A 30 1.73 -10.62 -11.32
N THR A 31 2.03 -10.67 -10.02
CA THR A 31 1.57 -11.72 -9.10
C THR A 31 0.33 -11.23 -8.36
N LEU A 32 -0.72 -12.06 -8.25
CA LEU A 32 -2.00 -11.74 -7.60
C LEU A 32 -2.81 -10.60 -8.27
N VAL A 33 -2.39 -10.11 -9.43
CA VAL A 33 -3.20 -9.18 -10.22
C VAL A 33 -4.49 -9.85 -10.68
N ASP A 34 -5.62 -9.18 -10.47
CA ASP A 34 -6.97 -9.74 -10.62
C ASP A 34 -7.92 -8.83 -11.42
N ILE A 35 -7.37 -7.75 -11.98
CA ILE A 35 -8.07 -6.79 -12.84
C ILE A 35 -7.13 -6.26 -13.93
N THR A 36 -7.68 -6.04 -15.11
CA THR A 36 -7.03 -5.32 -16.23
C THR A 36 -7.76 -4.00 -16.48
N LEU A 37 -7.03 -2.90 -16.55
CA LEU A 37 -7.52 -1.58 -16.94
C LEU A 37 -7.05 -1.31 -18.37
N ALA A 38 -7.94 -0.83 -19.22
CA ALA A 38 -7.66 -0.53 -20.63
C ALA A 38 -7.91 0.95 -20.92
N ALA A 39 -6.95 1.59 -21.56
CA ALA A 39 -7.00 3.00 -21.98
C ALA A 39 -6.21 3.17 -23.28
N GLU A 40 -6.72 3.96 -24.23
CA GLU A 40 -6.08 4.22 -25.55
C GLU A 40 -5.57 2.95 -26.28
N GLY A 41 -6.34 1.87 -26.23
CA GLY A 41 -5.98 0.59 -26.87
C GLY A 41 -4.85 -0.19 -26.19
N GLN A 42 -4.34 0.30 -25.07
CA GLN A 42 -3.33 -0.35 -24.23
C GLN A 42 -3.94 -0.82 -22.91
N THR A 43 -3.25 -1.75 -22.23
CA THR A 43 -3.76 -2.38 -21.00
C THR A 43 -2.72 -2.43 -19.89
N LEU A 44 -3.17 -2.29 -18.64
CA LEU A 44 -2.38 -2.48 -17.42
C LEU A 44 -3.10 -3.44 -16.49
N LYS A 45 -2.36 -4.35 -15.86
CA LYS A 45 -2.92 -5.18 -14.77
C LYS A 45 -2.68 -4.52 -13.43
N ALA A 46 -3.58 -4.76 -12.48
CA ALA A 46 -3.48 -4.26 -11.12
C ALA A 46 -4.19 -5.20 -10.14
N HIS A 47 -4.17 -4.81 -8.86
CA HIS A 47 -4.93 -5.46 -7.79
C HIS A 47 -6.19 -4.65 -7.48
N LYS A 48 -7.36 -5.30 -7.51
CA LYS A 48 -8.65 -4.74 -7.09
C LYS A 48 -8.58 -4.15 -5.68
N LEU A 49 -7.82 -4.79 -4.79
CA LEU A 49 -7.58 -4.34 -3.41
C LEU A 49 -7.02 -2.92 -3.37
N VAL A 50 -5.92 -2.67 -4.09
CA VAL A 50 -5.24 -1.37 -4.09
C VAL A 50 -6.11 -0.31 -4.75
N LEU A 51 -6.72 -0.64 -5.90
CA LEU A 51 -7.65 0.28 -6.58
C LEU A 51 -8.80 0.71 -5.66
N SER A 52 -9.43 -0.24 -4.98
CA SER A 52 -10.54 0.04 -4.05
C SER A 52 -10.08 0.87 -2.84
N ALA A 53 -8.88 0.63 -2.33
CA ALA A 53 -8.33 1.38 -1.20
C ALA A 53 -8.06 2.85 -1.58
N CYS A 54 -7.60 3.10 -2.81
CA CYS A 54 -7.17 4.41 -3.27
C CYS A 54 -8.26 5.22 -3.99
N SER A 55 -9.38 4.59 -4.39
CA SER A 55 -10.44 5.25 -5.17
C SER A 55 -11.83 4.74 -4.77
N PRO A 56 -12.72 5.62 -4.26
CA PRO A 56 -14.13 5.28 -4.05
C PRO A 56 -14.82 4.85 -5.34
N PHE A 57 -14.46 5.43 -6.49
CA PHE A 57 -15.00 5.02 -7.79
C PHE A 57 -14.69 3.54 -8.08
N PHE A 58 -13.43 3.11 -7.93
CA PHE A 58 -13.08 1.71 -8.11
C PHE A 58 -13.69 0.83 -7.02
N HIS A 59 -13.76 1.30 -5.76
CA HIS A 59 -14.44 0.55 -4.70
C HIS A 59 -15.90 0.24 -5.06
N ASP A 60 -16.67 1.24 -5.47
CA ASP A 60 -18.08 1.08 -5.82
C ASP A 60 -18.26 0.18 -7.06
N LEU A 61 -17.40 0.34 -8.06
CA LEU A 61 -17.37 -0.48 -9.27
C LEU A 61 -17.08 -1.96 -8.96
N LEU A 62 -16.12 -2.21 -8.07
CA LEU A 62 -15.59 -3.55 -7.79
C LEU A 62 -16.39 -4.30 -6.74
N SER A 63 -17.03 -3.61 -5.79
CA SER A 63 -17.76 -4.25 -4.67
C SER A 63 -18.93 -5.10 -5.13
N ASN A 64 -19.50 -4.79 -6.29
CA ASN A 64 -20.63 -5.53 -6.86
C ASN A 64 -20.18 -6.65 -7.82
N TYR A 65 -18.87 -6.83 -8.03
CA TYR A 65 -18.34 -7.74 -9.04
C TYR A 65 -17.57 -8.92 -8.41
N THR A 66 -18.13 -10.12 -8.51
CA THR A 66 -17.55 -11.36 -7.97
C THR A 66 -16.78 -12.19 -9.01
N GLY A 67 -16.72 -11.74 -10.26
CA GLY A 67 -16.05 -12.46 -11.35
C GLY A 67 -14.52 -12.46 -11.24
N ARG A 68 -13.91 -13.50 -11.83
CA ARG A 68 -12.47 -13.53 -12.12
C ARG A 68 -12.20 -12.74 -13.41
N ASP A 69 -10.99 -12.20 -13.53
CA ASP A 69 -10.46 -11.59 -14.77
C ASP A 69 -11.30 -10.42 -15.33
N MET A 70 -11.55 -9.41 -14.51
CA MET A 70 -12.30 -8.22 -14.94
C MET A 70 -11.44 -7.32 -15.85
N VAL A 71 -12.01 -6.85 -16.96
CA VAL A 71 -11.41 -5.83 -17.82
C VAL A 71 -12.26 -4.56 -17.77
N VAL A 72 -11.68 -3.43 -17.36
CA VAL A 72 -12.35 -2.12 -17.32
C VAL A 72 -11.79 -1.22 -18.41
N PHE A 73 -12.65 -0.75 -19.29
CA PHE A 73 -12.29 0.23 -20.31
C PHE A 73 -12.55 1.65 -19.77
N LEU A 74 -11.49 2.43 -19.64
CA LEU A 74 -11.55 3.81 -19.18
C LEU A 74 -11.59 4.72 -20.41
N LYS A 75 -12.78 5.21 -20.76
CA LYS A 75 -12.92 6.18 -21.85
C LYS A 75 -12.33 7.52 -21.42
N ASP A 76 -11.81 8.27 -22.39
CA ASP A 76 -11.29 9.63 -22.21
C ASP A 76 -10.15 9.74 -21.18
N VAL A 77 -9.46 8.63 -20.90
CA VAL A 77 -8.27 8.57 -20.06
C VAL A 77 -7.08 8.25 -20.95
N ARG A 78 -6.01 9.06 -20.87
CA ARG A 78 -4.78 8.75 -21.61
C ARG A 78 -4.03 7.64 -20.91
N PHE A 79 -3.40 6.75 -21.67
CA PHE A 79 -2.68 5.62 -21.09
C PHE A 79 -1.54 6.06 -20.16
N VAL A 80 -0.86 7.15 -20.52
CA VAL A 80 0.24 7.72 -19.72
C VAL A 80 -0.24 8.22 -18.35
N GLU A 81 -1.48 8.73 -18.28
CA GLU A 81 -2.10 9.19 -17.03
C GLU A 81 -2.52 8.00 -16.19
N LEU A 82 -3.15 7.01 -16.80
CA LEU A 82 -3.50 5.77 -16.13
C LEU A 82 -2.26 5.13 -15.49
N GLN A 83 -1.15 5.02 -16.23
CA GLN A 83 0.09 4.46 -15.72
C GLN A 83 0.62 5.27 -14.53
N ALA A 84 0.69 6.60 -14.65
CA ALA A 84 1.14 7.47 -13.57
C ALA A 84 0.26 7.38 -12.32
N LEU A 85 -1.06 7.25 -12.48
CA LEU A 85 -1.99 7.09 -11.37
C LEU A 85 -1.85 5.73 -10.68
N ILE A 86 -1.59 4.66 -11.44
CA ILE A 86 -1.28 3.36 -10.85
C ILE A 86 0.03 3.42 -10.08
N ASP A 87 1.09 4.02 -10.64
CA ASP A 87 2.35 4.23 -9.92
C ASP A 87 2.14 5.00 -8.61
N TYR A 88 1.36 6.09 -8.65
CA TYR A 88 0.99 6.87 -7.48
C TYR A 88 0.28 6.03 -6.42
N MET A 89 -0.66 5.16 -6.80
CA MET A 89 -1.38 4.31 -5.84
C MET A 89 -0.49 3.30 -5.12
N TYR A 90 0.54 2.76 -5.78
CA TYR A 90 1.42 1.74 -5.20
C TYR A 90 2.62 2.32 -4.46
N LYS A 91 3.08 3.51 -4.86
CA LYS A 91 4.29 4.14 -4.29
C LYS A 91 3.96 5.29 -3.34
N GLY A 92 2.74 5.83 -3.41
CA GLY A 92 2.32 7.02 -2.68
C GLY A 92 2.78 8.34 -3.32
N GLU A 93 3.55 8.28 -4.40
CA GLU A 93 4.09 9.43 -5.13
C GLU A 93 4.29 9.09 -6.62
N VAL A 94 4.31 10.12 -7.46
CA VAL A 94 4.61 9.99 -8.89
C VAL A 94 5.34 11.23 -9.40
N SER A 95 6.28 11.04 -10.32
CA SER A 95 6.96 12.13 -11.02
C SER A 95 6.44 12.22 -12.45
N ILE A 96 5.97 13.40 -12.86
CA ILE A 96 5.46 13.67 -14.20
C ILE A 96 5.97 15.01 -14.74
N ALA A 97 5.94 15.19 -16.05
CA ALA A 97 6.25 16.46 -16.67
C ALA A 97 5.17 17.52 -16.38
N GLN A 98 5.57 18.78 -16.21
CA GLN A 98 4.67 19.89 -15.87
C GLN A 98 3.44 20.00 -16.79
N HIS A 99 3.63 19.77 -18.10
CA HIS A 99 2.55 19.86 -19.08
C HIS A 99 1.49 18.76 -18.94
N ASN A 100 1.79 17.65 -18.25
CA ASN A 100 0.86 16.55 -17.98
C ASN A 100 0.13 16.70 -16.64
N LEU A 101 0.51 17.67 -15.80
CA LEU A 101 -0.03 17.80 -14.45
C LEU A 101 -1.53 18.07 -14.46
N ALA A 102 -1.99 19.08 -15.20
CA ALA A 102 -3.39 19.48 -15.20
C ALA A 102 -4.32 18.32 -15.64
N SER A 103 -3.93 17.60 -16.70
CA SER A 103 -4.73 16.51 -17.23
C SER A 103 -4.66 15.24 -16.37
N LEU A 104 -3.52 14.98 -15.71
CA LEU A 104 -3.42 13.92 -14.69
C LEU A 104 -4.37 14.19 -13.52
N ILE A 105 -4.41 15.43 -13.02
CA ILE A 105 -5.31 15.81 -11.91
C ILE A 105 -6.78 15.68 -12.34
N GLN A 106 -7.15 16.15 -13.53
CA GLN A 106 -8.51 15.97 -14.06
C GLN A 106 -8.91 14.49 -14.16
N THR A 107 -7.98 13.63 -14.58
CA THR A 107 -8.18 12.18 -14.62
C THR A 107 -8.34 11.61 -13.21
N ALA A 108 -7.49 12.06 -12.26
CA ALA A 108 -7.56 11.64 -10.87
C ALA A 108 -8.89 12.01 -10.21
N GLU A 109 -9.40 13.22 -10.47
CA GLU A 109 -10.72 13.69 -10.04
C GLU A 109 -11.84 12.81 -10.61
N SER A 110 -11.79 12.53 -11.91
CA SER A 110 -12.79 11.68 -12.59
C SER A 110 -12.83 10.26 -12.01
N LEU A 111 -11.65 9.72 -11.66
CA LEU A 111 -11.48 8.41 -11.02
C LEU A 111 -11.53 8.49 -9.49
N LYS A 112 -11.82 9.66 -8.89
CA LYS A 112 -11.89 9.91 -7.45
C LYS A 112 -10.68 9.38 -6.67
N ILE A 113 -9.47 9.60 -7.16
CA ILE A 113 -8.25 9.10 -6.52
C ILE A 113 -7.91 9.93 -5.28
N LYS A 114 -7.87 9.28 -4.11
CA LYS A 114 -7.56 9.93 -2.83
C LYS A 114 -6.22 10.65 -2.89
N GLY A 115 -6.15 11.82 -2.26
CA GLY A 115 -4.94 12.66 -2.23
C GLY A 115 -4.68 13.48 -3.50
N LEU A 116 -5.41 13.21 -4.60
CA LEU A 116 -5.33 13.98 -5.84
C LEU A 116 -6.69 14.58 -6.28
N ALA A 117 -7.80 13.92 -5.95
CA ALA A 117 -9.16 14.29 -6.34
C ALA A 117 -9.90 15.17 -5.33
N GLU A 118 -9.37 15.33 -4.12
CA GLU A 118 -10.00 16.13 -3.06
C GLU A 118 -9.20 17.43 -2.87
N PRO A 119 -9.80 18.61 -3.06
CA PRO A 119 -9.27 19.82 -2.44
C PRO A 119 -9.41 19.67 -0.93
N ASP A 120 -8.28 19.73 -0.22
CA ASP A 120 -8.14 19.61 1.23
C ASP A 120 -9.41 19.99 2.03
N ASP A 121 -10.21 19.00 2.41
CA ASP A 121 -11.17 19.15 3.50
C ASP A 121 -10.44 18.89 4.84
N LEU A 122 -9.25 19.49 4.99
CA LEU A 122 -8.45 19.49 6.24
C LEU A 122 -9.22 20.12 7.41
N SER A 123 -10.37 20.74 7.16
CA SER A 123 -11.27 21.29 8.18
C SER A 123 -12.04 20.22 8.98
N ARG A 124 -12.08 18.95 8.54
CA ARG A 124 -12.82 17.87 9.23
C ARG A 124 -11.95 16.82 9.92
N ARG A 125 -10.64 17.01 10.01
CA ARG A 125 -9.83 16.24 10.96
C ARG A 125 -10.08 16.78 12.37
N THR A 126 -11.23 16.43 12.97
CA THR A 126 -11.28 16.41 14.43
C THR A 126 -10.11 15.52 14.88
N PRO A 127 -9.19 16.01 15.74
CA PRO A 127 -8.14 15.17 16.25
C PRO A 127 -8.78 13.90 16.85
N PRO A 128 -8.19 12.71 16.65
CA PRO A 128 -8.68 11.53 17.34
C PRO A 128 -8.77 11.87 18.84
N PRO A 129 -9.84 11.43 19.54
CA PRO A 129 -10.00 11.71 20.95
C PRO A 129 -8.70 11.32 21.68
N PRO A 130 -8.21 12.16 22.62
CA PRO A 130 -6.98 11.87 23.32
C PRO A 130 -7.07 10.46 23.93
N PRO A 131 -5.98 9.66 23.88
CA PRO A 131 -5.96 8.37 24.55
C PRO A 131 -6.34 8.56 26.03
N PRO A 132 -7.08 7.62 26.63
CA PRO A 132 -7.49 7.71 28.03
C PRO A 132 -6.26 7.95 28.93
N PRO A 133 -6.41 8.71 30.03
CA PRO A 133 -5.29 9.15 30.84
C PRO A 133 -4.48 7.95 31.35
N LEU A 134 -3.20 7.91 30.97
CA LEU A 134 -2.22 6.99 31.52
C LEU A 134 -2.03 7.30 32.99
N HIS A 135 -2.38 6.36 33.87
CA HIS A 135 -2.02 6.44 35.28
C HIS A 135 -0.48 6.43 35.37
N LYS A 136 0.08 7.44 36.06
CA LYS A 136 1.52 7.60 36.25
C LYS A 136 2.06 6.40 37.02
N ILE A 137 2.68 5.46 36.31
CA ILE A 137 3.44 4.38 36.93
C ILE A 137 4.87 4.90 37.12
N ASN A 138 5.34 4.92 38.37
CA ASN A 138 6.73 5.22 38.70
C ASN A 138 7.64 4.17 38.03
N ILE A 139 8.42 4.61 37.05
CA ILE A 139 9.43 3.79 36.39
C ILE A 139 10.54 3.51 37.42
N VAL A 140 10.52 2.32 38.02
CA VAL A 140 11.75 1.75 38.57
C VAL A 140 12.55 1.26 37.38
N SER A 141 13.65 1.96 37.08
CA SER A 141 14.65 1.50 36.13
C SER A 141 15.31 0.23 36.69
N SER A 142 14.82 -0.94 36.27
CA SER A 142 15.53 -2.19 36.51
C SER A 142 16.51 -2.41 35.37
N GLN A 143 17.80 -2.36 35.70
CA GLN A 143 18.91 -2.68 34.83
C GLN A 143 18.71 -4.04 34.15
N SER A 144 18.88 -4.09 32.84
CA SER A 144 18.83 -5.31 32.04
C SER A 144 19.97 -6.27 32.43
N PRO A 145 19.73 -7.59 32.59
CA PRO A 145 20.82 -8.55 32.63
C PRO A 145 21.49 -8.60 31.25
N LYS A 146 22.82 -8.42 31.20
CA LYS A 146 23.62 -8.68 30.00
C LYS A 146 23.52 -10.18 29.68
N SER A 147 22.86 -10.54 28.59
CA SER A 147 23.00 -11.86 27.97
C SER A 147 23.98 -11.75 26.81
N GLU A 148 25.04 -12.56 26.90
CA GLU A 148 26.14 -12.67 25.97
C GLU A 148 25.68 -13.41 24.71
N TYR A 149 25.51 -12.69 23.60
CA TYR A 149 25.18 -13.31 22.32
C TYR A 149 26.43 -13.94 21.70
N LYS A 150 26.44 -15.27 21.62
CA LYS A 150 27.47 -16.05 20.92
C LYS A 150 27.26 -15.86 19.41
N LYS A 151 28.21 -15.21 18.75
CA LYS A 151 28.25 -14.98 17.31
C LYS A 151 28.43 -16.33 16.59
N VAL A 152 27.37 -16.88 16.00
CA VAL A 152 27.49 -17.95 15.01
C VAL A 152 27.64 -17.27 13.64
N SER A 153 28.85 -17.28 13.10
CA SER A 153 29.08 -16.95 11.69
C SER A 153 28.51 -18.08 10.83
N ALA A 154 27.51 -17.78 10.03
CA ALA A 154 27.18 -18.58 8.86
C ALA A 154 27.77 -17.86 7.64
N ASP A 155 28.90 -18.36 7.17
CA ASP A 155 29.43 -18.02 5.85
C ASP A 155 28.45 -18.55 4.80
N TYR A 156 27.71 -17.66 4.14
CA TYR A 156 26.96 -18.03 2.95
C TYR A 156 27.91 -17.96 1.74
N PRO A 157 28.16 -19.08 1.04
CA PRO A 157 28.96 -19.04 -0.18
C PRO A 157 28.22 -18.25 -1.25
N VAL A 158 28.93 -17.31 -1.86
CA VAL A 158 28.51 -16.54 -3.02
C VAL A 158 28.39 -17.49 -4.21
N GLY A 159 27.18 -17.62 -4.75
CA GLY A 159 26.94 -18.20 -6.07
C GLY A 159 25.90 -19.29 -6.08
N VAL A 160 24.70 -18.97 -6.58
CA VAL A 160 23.93 -19.95 -7.35
C VAL A 160 23.36 -19.27 -8.59
N PRO A 161 23.68 -19.77 -9.80
CA PRO A 161 23.16 -19.27 -11.05
C PRO A 161 21.75 -19.82 -11.37
N THR A 162 21.17 -19.15 -12.35
CA THR A 162 19.90 -19.32 -13.06
C THR A 162 19.46 -20.73 -13.50
N LEU A 163 18.12 -20.82 -13.65
CA LEU A 163 17.31 -21.62 -14.59
C LEU A 163 17.21 -23.15 -14.42
N GLY A 164 15.97 -23.66 -14.56
CA GLY A 164 15.68 -25.06 -14.87
C GLY A 164 14.20 -25.41 -14.76
N VAL A 165 13.53 -25.43 -15.91
CA VAL A 165 12.13 -25.84 -16.15
C VAL A 165 12.02 -27.38 -16.21
N PHE A 166 10.77 -27.89 -16.18
CA PHE A 166 10.26 -29.21 -16.64
C PHE A 166 10.32 -30.36 -15.62
N VAL A 167 9.29 -31.20 -15.42
CA VAL A 167 7.93 -31.38 -15.98
C VAL A 167 7.02 -31.74 -14.81
#